data_AF-A0A9Q9CFA6-F1
#
_entry.id   AF-A0A9Q9CFA6-F1
#
_cell.length_a   1.000
_cell.length_b   1.000
_cell.length_c   1.000
_cell.angle_alpha   90.00
_cell.angle_beta   90.00
_cell.angle_gamma   90.00
#
_symmetry.space_group_name_H-M   'P 1'
#
loop_
_entity.id
_entity.type
_entity.pdbx_description
1 polymer ?
#
loop_
_entity_poly.entity_id
_entity_poly.type
_entity_poly.pdbx_seq_one_letter_code
_entity_poly.pdbx_strand_id
1 'polypeptide(L)'
;MFRFKDVGYLTDGEIDLIIEKKVPAHLEKFAAPSYHFQIKQHLMPYEIGKIDIRVGYNENTFYGGNIGYEIYPPYRGHHYAAKACQIIKRVAQLHGMNYLYISCLPDNLPSNKTCQRLGARWLGNYVVPFHLEMYMMGVREINVYEWNLTLD
;
A
#
# COMPACT_ATOMS: atom_id res chain seq x y z
N MET A 1 -18.66 13.02 -4.79
CA MET A 1 -18.94 11.68 -4.22
C MET A 1 -17.91 10.70 -4.78
N PHE A 2 -17.22 9.95 -3.90
CA PHE A 2 -16.24 8.95 -4.32
C PHE A 2 -16.93 7.81 -5.10
N ARG A 3 -16.28 7.31 -6.16
CA ARG A 3 -16.74 6.15 -6.93
C ARG A 3 -15.58 5.23 -7.22
N PHE A 4 -15.73 3.95 -6.91
CA PHE A 4 -14.76 2.93 -7.31
C PHE A 4 -14.70 2.83 -8.84
N LYS A 5 -13.48 2.90 -9.38
CA LYS A 5 -13.18 2.63 -10.79
C LYS A 5 -13.11 1.14 -11.05
N ASP A 6 -13.36 0.76 -12.31
CA ASP A 6 -12.90 -0.52 -12.85
C ASP A 6 -11.38 -0.45 -13.01
N VAL A 7 -10.68 -1.43 -12.44
CA VAL A 7 -9.22 -1.49 -12.42
C VAL A 7 -8.66 -2.45 -13.48
N GLY A 8 -9.52 -3.18 -14.19
CA GLY A 8 -9.12 -4.15 -15.20
C GLY A 8 -8.28 -5.29 -14.64
N TYR A 9 -7.51 -5.94 -15.53
CA TYR A 9 -6.54 -6.96 -15.15
C TYR A 9 -5.21 -6.31 -14.77
N LEU A 10 -4.72 -6.63 -13.58
CA LEU A 10 -3.55 -6.02 -12.96
C LEU A 10 -2.44 -7.08 -12.83
N THR A 11 -1.42 -6.98 -13.68
CA THR A 11 -0.31 -7.93 -13.74
C THR A 11 0.96 -7.26 -14.27
N ASP A 12 2.11 -7.81 -13.92
CA ASP A 12 3.41 -7.55 -14.58
C ASP A 12 3.93 -8.78 -15.34
N GLY A 13 3.13 -9.84 -15.46
CA GLY A 13 3.51 -11.12 -16.06
C GLY A 13 4.19 -12.11 -15.10
N GLU A 14 4.54 -11.69 -13.89
CA GLU A 14 5.04 -12.60 -12.83
C GLU A 14 4.06 -12.75 -11.67
N ILE A 15 3.35 -11.68 -11.32
CA ILE A 15 2.29 -11.70 -10.32
C ILE A 15 1.01 -11.04 -10.82
N ASP A 16 -0.11 -11.50 -10.27
CA ASP A 16 -1.44 -10.96 -10.52
C ASP A 16 -2.00 -10.35 -9.24
N LEU A 17 -2.64 -9.19 -9.35
CA LEU A 17 -3.43 -8.59 -8.28
C LEU A 17 -4.91 -8.87 -8.51
N ILE A 18 -5.48 -9.77 -7.70
CA ILE A 18 -6.88 -10.16 -7.82
C ILE A 18 -7.70 -9.42 -6.77
N ILE A 19 -8.67 -8.62 -7.22
CA ILE A 19 -9.50 -7.83 -6.30
C ILE A 19 -10.34 -8.75 -5.40
N GLU A 20 -10.19 -8.58 -4.09
CA GLU A 20 -10.95 -9.32 -3.08
C GLU A 20 -12.18 -8.52 -2.64
N LYS A 21 -12.01 -7.23 -2.33
CA LYS A 21 -13.10 -6.37 -1.88
C LYS A 21 -12.80 -4.88 -2.08
N LYS A 22 -13.88 -4.10 -2.08
CA LYS A 22 -13.90 -2.63 -2.07
C LYS A 22 -14.56 -2.18 -0.78
N VAL A 23 -13.89 -1.35 0.01
CA VAL A 23 -14.40 -0.88 1.30
C VAL A 23 -14.66 0.62 1.21
N PRO A 24 -15.91 1.09 1.37
CA PRO A 24 -16.21 2.51 1.31
C PRO A 24 -15.55 3.27 2.46
N ALA A 25 -15.47 4.60 2.32
CA ALA A 25 -14.94 5.47 3.37
C ALA A 25 -15.74 5.30 4.67
N HIS A 26 -15.05 5.37 5.82
CA HIS A 26 -15.68 5.39 7.13
C HIS A 26 -15.38 6.73 7.81
N LEU A 27 -16.36 7.65 7.79
CA LEU A 27 -16.16 9.04 8.21
C LEU A 27 -15.74 9.15 9.69
N GLU A 28 -16.43 8.45 10.60
CA GLU A 28 -16.11 8.53 12.05
C GLU A 28 -14.71 8.04 12.40
N LYS A 29 -14.18 7.08 11.64
CA LYS A 29 -12.82 6.55 11.80
C LYS A 29 -11.80 7.27 10.92
N PHE A 30 -12.23 8.29 10.17
CA PHE A 30 -11.43 8.95 9.13
C PHE A 30 -10.79 7.96 8.15
N ALA A 31 -11.43 6.81 7.88
CA ALA A 31 -10.87 5.81 6.98
C ALA A 31 -11.18 6.18 5.53
N ALA A 32 -10.14 6.30 4.71
CA ALA A 32 -10.26 6.49 3.27
C ALA A 32 -10.86 5.24 2.60
N PRO A 33 -11.59 5.39 1.47
CA PRO A 33 -12.08 4.23 0.72
C PRO A 33 -10.88 3.40 0.21
N SER A 34 -11.01 2.07 0.24
CA SER A 34 -9.90 1.18 -0.10
C SER A 34 -10.28 0.05 -1.05
N TYR A 35 -9.27 -0.43 -1.77
CA TYR A 35 -9.30 -1.67 -2.53
C TYR A 35 -8.37 -2.67 -1.84
N HIS A 36 -8.81 -3.92 -1.73
CA HIS A 36 -8.00 -5.02 -1.21
C HIS A 36 -7.82 -6.06 -2.30
N PHE A 37 -6.59 -6.54 -2.46
CA PHE A 37 -6.19 -7.49 -3.47
C PHE A 37 -5.45 -8.67 -2.84
N GLN A 38 -5.71 -9.86 -3.39
CA GLN A 38 -4.80 -10.99 -3.29
C GLN A 38 -3.65 -10.79 -4.26
N ILE A 39 -2.44 -11.17 -3.85
CA ILE A 39 -1.28 -11.30 -4.73
C ILE A 39 -1.17 -12.79 -5.08
N LYS A 40 -1.19 -13.12 -6.37
CA LYS A 40 -0.99 -14.50 -6.87
C LYS A 40 0.20 -14.55 -7.80
N GLN A 41 0.84 -15.71 -7.93
CA GLN A 41 1.75 -15.93 -9.06
C GLN A 41 0.95 -15.91 -10.36
N HIS A 42 1.55 -15.39 -11.43
CA HIS A 42 0.86 -15.19 -12.70
C HIS A 42 0.22 -16.48 -13.21
N LEU A 43 -1.08 -16.41 -13.51
CA LEU A 43 -1.91 -17.54 -13.99
C LEU A 43 -1.95 -18.77 -13.05
N MET A 44 -1.54 -18.60 -11.78
CA MET A 44 -1.61 -19.65 -10.77
C MET A 44 -2.76 -19.39 -9.79
N PRO A 45 -3.41 -20.43 -9.26
CA PRO A 45 -4.53 -20.26 -8.34
C PRO A 45 -4.09 -19.81 -6.93
N TYR A 46 -2.82 -20.00 -6.58
CA TYR A 46 -2.30 -19.87 -5.22
C TYR A 46 -1.98 -18.41 -4.83
N GLU A 47 -2.52 -18.00 -3.69
CA GLU A 47 -2.23 -16.71 -3.07
C GLU A 47 -0.87 -16.74 -2.36
N ILE A 48 -0.03 -15.75 -2.67
CA ILE A 48 1.32 -15.60 -2.12
C ILE A 48 1.45 -14.38 -1.21
N GLY A 49 0.39 -13.57 -1.09
CA GLY A 49 0.35 -12.39 -0.25
C GLY A 49 -0.90 -11.54 -0.48
N LYS A 50 -0.91 -10.36 0.12
CA LYS A 50 -1.99 -9.38 0.03
C LYS A 50 -1.43 -7.98 -0.16
N ILE A 51 -2.19 -7.13 -0.84
CA ILE A 51 -1.92 -5.70 -0.94
C ILE A 51 -3.23 -4.92 -0.93
N ASP A 52 -3.23 -3.78 -0.27
CA ASP A 52 -4.35 -2.85 -0.27
C ASP A 52 -3.91 -1.44 -0.62
N ILE A 53 -4.84 -0.66 -1.19
CA ILE A 53 -4.64 0.76 -1.46
C ILE A 53 -5.81 1.57 -0.92
N ARG A 54 -5.50 2.58 -0.11
CA ARG A 54 -6.40 3.59 0.45
C ARG A 54 -6.34 4.83 -0.46
N VAL A 55 -7.48 5.22 -1.02
CA VAL A 55 -7.57 6.30 -2.02
C VAL A 55 -7.92 7.63 -1.37
N GLY A 56 -7.03 8.61 -1.51
CA GLY A 56 -7.13 9.93 -0.89
C GLY A 56 -6.08 10.17 0.18
N TYR A 57 -6.09 11.37 0.76
CA TYR A 57 -5.12 11.80 1.75
C TYR A 57 -5.82 12.35 3.00
N ASN A 58 -5.42 11.82 4.14
CA ASN A 58 -5.78 12.26 5.47
C ASN A 58 -4.71 11.79 6.48
N GLU A 59 -4.91 12.09 7.76
CA GLU A 59 -3.99 11.70 8.83
C GLU A 59 -3.70 10.20 8.83
N ASN A 60 -4.73 9.36 8.72
CA ASN A 60 -4.57 7.90 8.67
C ASN A 60 -3.67 7.44 7.52
N THR A 61 -3.83 8.00 6.32
CA THR A 61 -2.97 7.63 5.18
C THR A 61 -1.56 8.21 5.27
N PHE A 62 -1.35 9.30 6.00
CA PHE A 62 -0.01 9.84 6.22
C PHE A 62 0.79 8.92 7.15
N TYR A 63 0.23 8.54 8.28
CA TYR A 63 0.91 7.69 9.27
C TYR A 63 0.87 6.19 8.94
N GLY A 64 -0.25 5.70 8.40
CA GLY A 64 -0.45 4.29 8.05
C GLY A 64 -0.18 3.96 6.58
N GLY A 65 0.15 4.97 5.78
CA GLY A 65 0.41 4.82 4.35
C GLY A 65 -0.87 4.68 3.52
N ASN A 66 -0.76 4.99 2.23
CA ASN A 66 -1.79 4.66 1.25
C ASN A 66 -1.76 3.18 0.88
N ILE A 67 -0.59 2.53 0.91
CA ILE A 67 -0.44 1.10 0.59
C ILE A 67 -0.07 0.31 1.84
N GLY A 68 -0.78 -0.79 2.08
CA GLY A 68 -0.34 -1.87 2.97
C GLY A 68 -0.11 -3.15 2.18
N TYR A 69 0.87 -3.95 2.56
CA TYR A 69 1.14 -5.23 1.90
C TYR A 69 1.70 -6.26 2.86
N GLU A 70 1.52 -7.52 2.50
CA GLU A 70 2.13 -8.67 3.14
C GLU A 70 2.48 -9.71 2.08
N ILE A 71 3.72 -10.21 2.10
CA ILE A 71 4.12 -11.40 1.36
C ILE A 71 4.26 -12.56 2.35
N TYR A 72 3.60 -13.68 2.07
CA TYR A 72 3.61 -14.83 2.95
C TYR A 72 5.01 -15.41 3.10
N PRO A 73 5.37 -15.94 4.29
CA PRO A 73 6.74 -16.33 4.60
C PRO A 73 7.45 -17.19 3.54
N PRO A 74 6.81 -18.21 2.92
CA PRO A 74 7.45 -19.05 1.90
C PRO A 74 7.83 -18.32 0.60
N TYR A 75 7.24 -17.16 0.33
CA TYR A 75 7.40 -16.42 -0.93
C TYR A 75 8.21 -15.12 -0.77
N ARG A 76 8.78 -14.88 0.42
CA ARG A 76 9.62 -13.69 0.67
C ARG A 76 10.96 -13.81 -0.05
N GLY A 77 11.64 -12.68 -0.27
CA GLY A 77 12.95 -12.63 -0.94
C GLY A 77 12.89 -12.47 -2.47
N HIS A 78 11.72 -12.67 -3.10
CA HIS A 78 11.52 -12.57 -4.55
C HIS A 78 11.07 -11.19 -5.04
N HIS A 79 11.09 -10.18 -4.17
CA HIS A 79 10.71 -8.80 -4.48
C HIS A 79 9.23 -8.58 -4.85
N TYR A 80 8.36 -9.56 -4.61
CA TYR A 80 6.94 -9.46 -4.90
C TYR A 80 6.24 -8.26 -4.26
N ALA A 81 6.68 -7.80 -3.07
CA ALA A 81 6.12 -6.59 -2.46
C ALA A 81 6.35 -5.33 -3.35
N ALA A 82 7.56 -5.16 -3.88
CA ALA A 82 7.88 -4.04 -4.76
C ALA A 82 7.11 -4.14 -6.08
N LYS A 83 7.03 -5.34 -6.66
CA LYS A 83 6.24 -5.61 -7.87
C LYS A 83 4.75 -5.30 -7.67
N ALA A 84 4.17 -5.75 -6.56
CA ALA A 84 2.79 -5.48 -6.21
C ALA A 84 2.53 -3.97 -6.05
N CYS A 85 3.47 -3.23 -5.45
CA CYS A 85 3.40 -1.77 -5.38
C CYS A 85 3.41 -1.12 -6.78
N GLN A 86 4.29 -1.57 -7.67
CA GLN A 86 4.35 -1.09 -9.07
C GLN A 86 3.05 -1.34 -9.83
N ILE A 87 2.42 -2.50 -9.65
CA ILE A 87 1.13 -2.79 -10.30
C ILE A 87 0.02 -1.92 -9.67
N ILE A 88 -0.05 -1.81 -8.35
CA ILE A 88 -1.14 -1.07 -7.68
C ILE A 88 -1.08 0.45 -7.89
N LYS A 89 0.08 1.01 -8.26
CA LYS A 89 0.24 2.40 -8.73
C LYS A 89 -0.83 2.76 -9.78
N ARG A 90 -1.19 1.83 -10.66
CA ARG A 90 -2.24 2.06 -11.67
C ARG A 90 -3.61 2.36 -11.06
N VAL A 91 -3.95 1.76 -9.92
CA VAL A 91 -5.19 2.06 -9.20
C VAL A 91 -5.18 3.49 -8.69
N ALA A 92 -4.07 3.95 -8.12
CA ALA A 92 -3.90 5.33 -7.66
C ALA A 92 -4.07 6.33 -8.82
N GLN A 93 -3.41 6.07 -9.95
CA GLN A 93 -3.48 6.90 -11.16
C GLN A 93 -4.91 6.99 -11.73
N LEU A 94 -5.69 5.90 -11.71
CA LEU A 94 -7.10 5.91 -12.12
C LEU A 94 -7.99 6.83 -11.26
N HIS A 95 -7.55 7.14 -10.04
CA HIS A 95 -8.19 8.09 -9.14
C HIS A 95 -7.55 9.49 -9.16
N GLY A 96 -6.62 9.74 -10.08
CA GLY A 96 -5.95 11.04 -10.23
C GLY A 96 -4.93 11.35 -9.14
N MET A 97 -4.43 10.34 -8.43
CA MET A 97 -3.38 10.51 -7.43
C MET A 97 -2.00 10.57 -8.11
N ASN A 98 -1.21 11.58 -7.78
CA ASN A 98 0.14 11.79 -8.33
C ASN A 98 1.26 11.25 -7.42
N TYR A 99 0.93 10.90 -6.18
CA TYR A 99 1.86 10.35 -5.21
C TYR A 99 1.15 9.43 -4.21
N LEU A 100 1.90 8.60 -3.50
CA LEU A 100 1.40 7.77 -2.41
C LEU A 100 2.31 7.90 -1.19
N TYR A 101 1.72 7.94 -0.01
CA TYR A 101 2.47 7.67 1.21
C TYR A 101 2.68 6.16 1.37
N ILE A 102 3.90 5.78 1.73
CA ILE A 102 4.22 4.42 2.16
C ILE A 102 4.87 4.57 3.53
N SER A 103 4.34 3.83 4.51
CA SER A 103 4.85 3.88 5.87
C SER A 103 5.29 2.50 6.33
N CYS A 104 6.38 2.42 7.08
CA CYS A 104 6.84 1.18 7.65
C CYS A 104 7.51 1.40 9.02
N LEU A 105 7.52 0.35 9.84
CA LEU A 105 8.23 0.40 11.10
C LEU A 105 9.72 0.67 10.84
N PRO A 106 10.39 1.48 11.68
CA PRO A 106 11.79 1.85 11.48
C PRO A 106 12.73 0.64 11.40
N ASP A 107 12.44 -0.43 12.16
CA ASP A 107 13.20 -1.67 12.22
C ASP A 107 12.81 -2.70 11.14
N ASN A 108 11.75 -2.43 10.36
CA ASN A 108 11.32 -3.30 9.27
C ASN A 108 12.20 -3.10 8.03
N LEU A 109 13.44 -3.58 8.09
CA LEU A 109 14.43 -3.48 7.02
C LEU A 109 13.91 -3.93 5.64
N PRO A 110 13.13 -5.03 5.52
CA PRO A 110 12.57 -5.42 4.22
C PRO A 110 11.68 -4.33 3.60
N SER A 111 10.80 -3.71 4.39
CA SER A 111 9.88 -2.68 3.89
C SER A 111 10.58 -1.35 3.58
N ASN A 112 11.57 -0.97 4.39
CA ASN A 112 12.42 0.18 4.08
C ASN A 112 13.17 -0.02 2.75
N LYS A 113 13.69 -1.23 2.48
CA LYS A 113 14.30 -1.58 1.18
C LYS A 113 13.30 -1.57 0.02
N THR A 114 12.04 -1.97 0.26
CA THR A 114 10.97 -1.83 -0.75
C THR A 114 10.77 -0.37 -1.12
N CYS A 115 10.68 0.54 -0.14
CA CYS A 115 10.52 1.98 -0.41
C CYS A 115 11.69 2.55 -1.23
N GLN A 116 12.92 2.17 -0.91
CA GLN A 116 14.11 2.56 -1.68
C GLN A 116 14.05 2.06 -3.13
N ARG A 117 13.64 0.80 -3.35
CA ARG A 117 13.51 0.20 -4.69
C ARG A 117 12.44 0.87 -5.54
N LEU A 118 11.39 1.39 -4.92
CA LEU A 118 10.36 2.17 -5.59
C LEU A 118 10.83 3.58 -5.96
N GLY A 119 12.01 4.01 -5.49
CA GLY A 119 12.45 5.40 -5.60
C GLY A 119 11.64 6.35 -4.71
N ALA A 120 10.99 5.84 -3.66
CA ALA A 120 10.22 6.65 -2.75
C ALA A 120 11.15 7.53 -1.89
N ARG A 121 10.82 8.82 -1.82
CA ARG A 121 11.57 9.81 -1.05
C ARG A 121 11.23 9.67 0.43
N TRP A 122 12.23 9.49 1.28
CA TRP A 122 12.02 9.48 2.72
C TRP A 122 11.62 10.88 3.21
N LEU A 123 10.50 10.98 3.92
CA LEU A 123 10.01 12.23 4.51
C LEU A 123 10.47 12.42 5.95
N GLY A 124 10.74 11.32 6.66
CA GLY A 124 11.15 11.37 8.06
C GLY A 124 10.67 10.17 8.87
N ASN A 125 11.07 10.17 10.14
CA ASN A 125 10.52 9.33 11.18
C ASN A 125 9.58 10.19 12.03
N TYR A 126 8.39 9.68 12.32
CA TYR A 126 7.34 10.40 13.03
C TYR A 126 6.83 9.60 14.21
N VAL A 127 6.65 10.26 15.35
CA VAL A 127 5.89 9.71 16.48
C VAL A 127 4.42 9.60 16.07
N VAL A 128 3.83 8.42 16.29
CA VAL A 128 2.43 8.15 15.96
C VAL A 128 1.53 8.82 17.00
N PRO A 129 0.54 9.64 16.58
CA PRO A 129 -0.41 10.26 17.49
C PRO A 129 -1.23 9.22 18.27
N PHE A 130 -1.50 9.49 19.55
CA PHE A 130 -2.14 8.54 20.47
C PHE A 130 -3.57 8.16 20.08
N HIS A 131 -4.25 9.02 19.32
CA HIS A 131 -5.63 8.82 18.88
C HIS A 131 -5.74 7.92 17.64
N LEU A 132 -4.63 7.52 17.03
CA LEU A 132 -4.64 6.60 15.88
C LEU A 132 -4.67 5.15 16.34
N GLU A 133 -5.39 4.30 15.59
CA GLU A 133 -5.51 2.87 15.86
C GLU A 133 -4.13 2.17 15.95
N MET A 134 -3.17 2.58 15.12
CA MET A 134 -1.81 2.05 15.15
C MET A 134 -1.11 2.28 16.50
N TYR A 135 -1.37 3.41 17.15
CA TYR A 135 -0.85 3.66 18.49
C TYR A 135 -1.45 2.69 19.52
N MET A 136 -2.75 2.42 19.43
CA MET A 136 -3.42 1.44 20.27
C MET A 136 -2.88 0.02 20.06
N MET A 137 -2.41 -0.28 18.84
CA MET A 137 -1.74 -1.54 18.49
C MET A 137 -0.26 -1.61 18.90
N GLY A 138 0.27 -0.58 19.59
CA GLY A 138 1.64 -0.57 20.09
C GLY A 138 2.67 0.07 19.17
N VAL A 139 2.28 0.59 18.00
CA VAL A 139 3.18 1.35 17.13
C VAL A 139 3.44 2.71 17.76
N ARG A 140 4.71 3.12 17.87
CA ARG A 140 5.11 4.40 18.49
C ARG A 140 5.75 5.35 17.51
N GLU A 141 6.51 4.81 16.57
CA GLU A 141 7.19 5.56 15.54
C GLU A 141 7.01 4.89 14.19
N ILE A 142 7.02 5.69 13.13
CA ILE A 142 6.88 5.20 11.77
C ILE A 142 7.79 5.99 10.84
N ASN A 143 8.46 5.30 9.92
CA ASN A 143 9.10 5.95 8.78
C ASN A 143 8.03 6.23 7.74
N VAL A 144 7.97 7.46 7.24
CA VAL A 144 7.07 7.86 6.16
C VAL A 144 7.88 8.17 4.91
N TYR A 145 7.44 7.61 3.78
CA TYR A 145 7.98 7.83 2.46
C TYR A 145 6.89 8.40 1.55
N GLU A 146 7.29 9.24 0.60
CA GLU A 146 6.44 9.70 -0.50
C GLU A 146 6.94 9.10 -1.80
N TRP A 147 6.08 8.34 -2.48
CA TRP A 147 6.38 7.76 -3.77
C TRP A 147 5.66 8.54 -4.87
N ASN A 148 6.43 9.26 -5.69
CA ASN A 148 5.91 10.00 -6.83
C ASN A 148 5.52 9.03 -7.96
N LEU A 149 4.31 9.17 -8.50
CA LEU A 149 3.74 8.29 -9.53
C LEU A 149 3.79 8.88 -10.95
N THR A 150 4.26 10.12 -11.10
CA THR A 150 4.32 10.85 -12.38
C THR A 150 5.68 10.79 -13.07
N LEU A 151 6.69 10.30 -12.37
CA LEU A 151 8.02 10.05 -12.93
C LEU A 151 8.05 8.61 -13.43
N ASP A 152 8.22 8.45 -14.74
CA ASP A 152 8.62 7.21 -15.41
C ASP A 152 10.06 7.36 -15.91
#